data_AF-A0A2V2EGC5-F1
#
_entry.id   AF-A0A2V2EGC5-F1
#
_cell.length_a   1.000
_cell.length_b   1.000
_cell.length_c   1.000
_cell.angle_alpha   90.00
_cell.angle_beta   90.00
_cell.angle_gamma   90.00
#
_symmetry.space_group_name_H-M   'P 1'
#
loop_
_entity.id
_entity.type
_entity.pdbx_description
1 polymer ?
#
loop_
_entity_poly.entity_id
_entity_poly.type
_entity_poly.pdbx_seq_one_letter_code
_entity_poly.pdbx_strand_id
1 'polypeptide(L)'
;MTQPKYTNADCPLYGSEYCAALNMESCEKCTVDCTDEEKTARVKQDLADMAALLPEDGMAKLFTGEECVLCKGEKGKREYYAFFDMGHPGARKHRAKGLLGLLKKEPRFGSLLPAQVSCCKECKQRITRLSYVKGLIIAAFLLSGLIVLSLRSVNEPLMAITHGLPFYIFAAWAIIGIAVAEIAYRGMKRSYAKRTYLNVMNAPMLAELKEKGWFELFAEHGVSRLVFSKKPMSHGLFAAMPDEMINKDGIHGEKSENA
;
A
#
# COMPACT_ATOMS: atom_id res chain seq x y z
N MET A 1 4.42 34.32 -3.98
CA MET A 1 3.55 33.85 -5.08
C MET A 1 4.15 32.56 -5.60
N THR A 2 3.59 31.42 -5.21
CA THR A 2 4.01 30.11 -5.73
C THR A 2 3.60 30.01 -7.20
N GLN A 3 4.50 29.47 -8.04
CA GLN A 3 4.19 29.26 -9.45
C GLN A 3 2.95 28.35 -9.59
N PRO A 4 2.07 28.60 -10.58
CA PRO A 4 0.95 27.73 -10.83
C PRO A 4 1.46 26.31 -11.11
N LYS A 5 0.91 25.31 -10.41
CA LYS A 5 1.30 23.89 -10.52
C LYS A 5 1.24 23.38 -11.97
N TYR A 6 0.31 23.93 -12.75
CA TYR A 6 0.15 23.64 -14.17
C TYR A 6 0.30 24.93 -14.98
N THR A 7 1.13 24.90 -16.02
CA THR A 7 1.54 26.07 -16.81
C THR A 7 1.24 25.96 -18.30
N ASN A 8 1.01 24.74 -18.80
CA ASN A 8 0.77 24.51 -20.23
C ASN A 8 -0.70 24.75 -20.60
N ALA A 9 -1.02 26.00 -20.95
CA ALA A 9 -2.36 26.41 -21.39
C ALA A 9 -2.77 25.84 -22.76
N ASP A 10 -1.81 25.42 -23.58
CA ASP A 10 -2.07 24.84 -24.91
C ASP A 10 -2.53 23.37 -24.81
N CYS A 11 -2.39 22.74 -23.64
CA CYS A 11 -2.84 21.37 -23.46
C CYS A 11 -4.38 21.28 -23.44
N PRO A 12 -5.03 20.38 -24.22
CA PRO A 12 -6.49 20.23 -24.23
C PRO A 12 -7.11 19.71 -22.92
N LEU A 13 -6.28 19.34 -21.93
CA LEU A 13 -6.68 18.95 -20.59
C LEU A 13 -6.55 20.10 -19.58
N TYR A 14 -5.83 21.16 -19.92
CA TYR A 14 -5.52 22.25 -19.00
C TYR A 14 -6.80 22.85 -18.41
N GLY A 15 -6.81 23.05 -17.08
CA GLY A 15 -7.96 23.59 -16.35
C GLY A 15 -9.20 22.69 -16.29
N SER A 16 -9.16 21.48 -16.85
CA SER A 16 -10.27 20.53 -16.80
C SER A 16 -10.20 19.59 -15.59
N GLU A 17 -11.33 18.95 -15.28
CA GLU A 17 -11.43 17.87 -14.28
C GLU A 17 -10.47 16.71 -14.58
N TYR A 18 -10.14 16.46 -15.85
CA TYR A 18 -9.20 15.40 -16.25
C TYR A 18 -7.76 15.73 -15.84
N CYS A 19 -7.33 16.99 -15.96
CA CYS A 19 -6.02 17.41 -15.48
C CYS A 19 -5.96 17.38 -13.95
N ALA A 20 -7.04 17.76 -13.27
CA ALA A 20 -7.16 17.60 -11.83
C ALA A 20 -7.13 16.12 -11.39
N ALA A 21 -7.80 15.23 -12.13
CA ALA A 21 -7.81 13.79 -11.86
C ALA A 21 -6.44 13.16 -12.06
N LEU A 22 -5.64 13.60 -13.04
CA LEU A 22 -4.24 13.16 -13.19
C LEU A 22 -3.37 13.57 -12.01
N ASN A 23 -3.63 14.77 -11.46
CA ASN A 23 -2.93 15.34 -10.31
C ASN A 23 -1.39 15.18 -10.42
N MET A 24 -0.80 15.56 -11.56
CA MET A 24 0.64 15.43 -11.77
C MET A 24 1.42 16.46 -10.95
N GLU A 25 2.71 16.23 -10.69
CA GLU A 25 3.53 17.19 -9.94
C GLU A 25 3.68 18.52 -10.68
N SER A 26 3.86 18.48 -12.00
CA SER A 26 3.91 19.63 -12.90
C SER A 26 3.55 19.22 -14.33
N CYS A 27 3.36 20.18 -15.24
CA CYS A 27 3.17 19.90 -16.67
C CYS A 27 4.37 19.17 -17.29
N GLU A 28 5.60 19.45 -16.86
CA GLU A 28 6.83 18.82 -17.37
C GLU A 28 6.92 17.33 -17.02
N LYS A 29 6.38 16.96 -15.85
CA LYS A 29 6.33 15.57 -15.38
C LYS A 29 5.06 14.84 -15.83
N CYS A 30 4.17 15.52 -16.56
CA CYS A 30 2.96 14.92 -17.09
C CYS A 30 3.31 13.92 -18.19
N THR A 31 2.76 12.72 -18.13
CA THR A 31 3.01 11.67 -19.13
C THR A 31 2.07 11.77 -20.33
N VAL A 32 1.14 12.72 -20.34
CA VAL A 32 0.21 12.92 -21.45
C VAL A 32 0.86 13.79 -22.52
N ASP A 33 0.93 13.24 -23.73
CA ASP A 33 1.35 13.96 -24.92
C ASP A 33 0.19 14.86 -25.40
N CYS A 34 0.17 16.11 -24.93
CA CYS A 34 -0.89 17.06 -25.26
C CYS A 34 -0.83 17.58 -26.71
N THR A 35 0.21 17.24 -27.50
CA THR A 35 0.31 17.63 -28.91
C THR A 35 -0.43 16.68 -29.85
N ASP A 36 -0.74 15.49 -29.35
CA ASP A 36 -1.46 14.44 -30.08
C ASP A 36 -2.92 14.41 -29.60
N GLU A 37 -3.83 14.92 -30.44
CA GLU A 37 -5.26 15.01 -30.12
C GLU A 37 -5.89 13.63 -29.93
N GLU A 38 -5.48 12.61 -30.68
CA GLU A 38 -6.03 11.26 -30.58
C GLU A 38 -5.63 10.59 -29.27
N LYS A 39 -4.35 10.67 -28.90
CA LYS A 39 -3.88 10.17 -27.60
C LYS A 39 -4.52 10.93 -26.45
N THR A 40 -4.65 12.25 -26.57
CA THR A 40 -5.28 13.08 -25.53
C THR A 40 -6.76 12.73 -25.35
N ALA A 41 -7.50 12.53 -26.44
CA ALA A 41 -8.89 12.08 -26.40
C ALA A 41 -9.02 10.69 -25.75
N ARG A 42 -8.10 9.78 -26.06
CA ARG A 42 -8.07 8.45 -25.42
C ARG A 42 -7.83 8.53 -23.92
N VAL A 43 -6.90 9.38 -23.48
CA VAL A 43 -6.66 9.60 -22.04
C VAL A 43 -7.90 10.18 -21.36
N LYS A 44 -8.61 11.12 -21.99
CA LYS A 44 -9.90 11.63 -21.46
C LYS A 44 -10.90 10.50 -21.27
N GLN A 45 -11.05 9.64 -22.27
CA GLN A 45 -11.95 8.49 -22.21
C GLN A 45 -11.55 7.51 -21.10
N ASP A 46 -10.26 7.14 -21.00
CA ASP A 46 -9.77 6.23 -19.97
C ASP A 46 -10.01 6.80 -18.55
N LEU A 47 -9.82 8.12 -18.37
CA LEU A 47 -10.11 8.79 -17.09
C LEU A 47 -11.61 8.82 -16.78
N ALA A 48 -12.47 9.07 -17.78
CA ALA A 48 -13.93 9.03 -17.61
C ALA A 48 -14.42 7.62 -17.26
N ASP A 49 -13.92 6.61 -17.96
CA ASP A 49 -14.23 5.20 -17.71
C ASP A 49 -13.78 4.79 -16.29
N MET A 50 -12.62 5.26 -15.83
CA MET A 50 -12.16 5.03 -14.46
C MET A 50 -13.00 5.79 -13.43
N ALA A 51 -13.36 7.05 -13.68
CA ALA A 51 -14.19 7.85 -12.78
C ALA A 51 -15.58 7.22 -12.57
N ALA A 52 -16.17 6.63 -13.61
CA ALA A 52 -17.44 5.91 -13.50
C ALA A 52 -17.39 4.70 -12.55
N LEU A 53 -16.20 4.13 -12.34
CA LEU A 53 -15.96 3.02 -11.42
C LEU A 53 -15.70 3.49 -9.97
N LEU A 54 -15.56 4.79 -9.74
CA LEU A 54 -15.35 5.37 -8.41
C LEU A 54 -16.67 5.79 -7.77
N PRO A 55 -16.69 6.01 -6.44
CA PRO A 55 -17.78 6.67 -5.75
C PRO A 55 -18.12 8.05 -6.34
N GLU A 56 -19.39 8.45 -6.30
CA GLU A 56 -19.83 9.76 -6.82
C GLU A 56 -19.16 10.92 -6.07
N ASP A 57 -19.00 10.79 -4.75
CA ASP A 57 -18.30 11.77 -3.91
C ASP A 57 -16.76 11.71 -4.06
N GLY A 58 -16.26 10.84 -4.95
CA GLY A 58 -14.86 10.58 -5.17
C GLY A 58 -14.13 9.91 -3.98
N MET A 59 -12.81 9.97 -4.04
CA MET A 59 -11.91 9.29 -3.10
C MET A 59 -11.47 10.17 -1.93
N ALA A 60 -11.68 11.48 -2.02
CA ALA A 60 -11.19 12.47 -1.06
C ALA A 60 -11.62 12.15 0.38
N LYS A 61 -12.88 11.72 0.57
CA LYS A 61 -13.46 11.36 1.87
C LYS A 61 -12.63 10.33 2.66
N LEU A 62 -11.85 9.50 1.98
CA LEU A 62 -11.02 8.47 2.62
C LEU A 62 -9.81 9.04 3.38
N PHE A 63 -9.34 10.23 3.02
CA PHE A 63 -8.06 10.76 3.52
C PHE A 63 -8.13 12.21 4.01
N THR A 64 -9.18 12.96 3.65
CA THR A 64 -9.37 14.35 4.12
C THR A 64 -9.87 14.43 5.56
N GLY A 65 -10.55 13.40 6.05
CA GLY A 65 -11.08 13.37 7.42
C GLY A 65 -10.00 13.44 8.51
N GLU A 66 -10.34 14.04 9.65
CA GLU A 66 -9.46 14.09 10.84
C GLU A 66 -9.47 12.79 11.65
N GLU A 67 -10.30 11.81 11.30
CA GLU A 67 -10.45 10.55 12.01
C GLU A 67 -9.82 9.39 11.25
N CYS A 68 -9.39 8.34 11.97
CA CYS A 68 -8.80 7.15 11.38
C CYS A 68 -9.85 6.20 10.78
N VAL A 69 -9.73 5.91 9.49
CA VAL A 69 -10.58 4.94 8.77
C VAL A 69 -10.42 3.51 9.31
N LEU A 70 -9.20 3.13 9.71
CA LEU A 70 -8.85 1.76 10.09
C LEU A 70 -9.31 1.32 11.50
N CYS A 71 -9.78 2.25 12.35
CA CYS A 71 -10.28 1.92 13.69
C CYS A 71 -11.64 1.20 13.62
N LYS A 72 -11.83 0.17 14.46
CA LYS A 72 -13.13 -0.43 14.76
C LYS A 72 -13.69 0.18 16.05
N GLY A 73 -14.92 0.69 16.00
CA GLY A 73 -15.53 1.43 17.11
C GLY A 73 -15.00 2.86 17.17
N GLU A 74 -14.60 3.31 18.36
CA GLU A 74 -14.09 4.65 18.61
C GLU A 74 -12.90 5.00 17.70
N LYS A 75 -12.97 6.18 17.09
CA LYS A 75 -12.03 6.63 16.06
C LYS A 75 -10.91 7.45 16.70
N GLY A 76 -9.66 7.05 16.42
CA GLY A 76 -8.50 7.86 16.77
C GLY A 76 -8.30 9.01 15.79
N LYS A 77 -7.60 10.06 16.23
CA LYS A 77 -7.22 11.20 15.35
C LYS A 77 -6.25 10.76 14.25
N ARG A 78 -6.40 11.30 13.05
CA ARG A 78 -5.51 11.14 11.91
C ARG A 78 -4.16 11.77 12.24
N GLU A 79 -3.11 10.96 12.17
CA GLU A 79 -1.70 11.40 12.27
C GLU A 79 -0.87 10.97 11.06
N TYR A 80 -1.36 10.00 10.30
CA TYR A 80 -0.69 9.39 9.16
C TYR A 80 -1.69 9.14 8.02
N TYR A 81 -1.14 8.93 6.85
CA TYR A 81 -1.83 8.41 5.66
C TYR A 81 -1.31 7.00 5.39
N ALA A 82 -2.21 6.07 5.11
CA ALA A 82 -1.88 4.72 4.72
C ALA A 82 -2.19 4.52 3.24
N PHE A 83 -1.17 4.17 2.45
CA PHE A 83 -1.25 3.93 1.02
C PHE A 83 -1.37 2.44 0.73
N PHE A 84 -2.15 2.11 -0.29
CA PHE A 84 -2.33 0.76 -0.80
C PHE A 84 -2.79 0.80 -2.25
N ASP A 85 -2.49 -0.25 -3.00
CA ASP A 85 -2.88 -0.36 -4.40
C ASP A 85 -4.16 -1.18 -4.53
N MET A 86 -5.14 -0.60 -5.23
CA MET A 86 -6.37 -1.28 -5.58
C MET A 86 -6.34 -1.72 -7.04
N GLY A 87 -6.83 -2.93 -7.29
CA GLY A 87 -7.16 -3.40 -8.62
C GLY A 87 -8.66 -3.31 -8.84
N HIS A 88 -9.04 -3.01 -10.08
CA HIS A 88 -10.39 -3.23 -10.58
C HIS A 88 -10.31 -4.15 -11.80
N PRO A 89 -11.21 -5.14 -11.96
CA PRO A 89 -11.20 -6.01 -13.12
C PRO A 89 -11.34 -5.24 -14.44
N GLY A 90 -12.01 -4.07 -14.45
CA GLY A 90 -12.10 -3.12 -15.56
C GLY A 90 -12.70 -3.72 -16.84
N ALA A 91 -12.88 -2.91 -17.89
CA ALA A 91 -13.29 -3.42 -19.20
C ALA A 91 -12.18 -4.33 -19.76
N ARG A 92 -12.27 -5.65 -19.51
CA ARG A 92 -11.42 -6.67 -20.12
C ARG A 92 -11.64 -6.71 -21.64
N LYS A 93 -11.15 -5.71 -22.38
CA LYS A 93 -11.11 -5.78 -23.83
C LYS A 93 -9.78 -6.41 -24.24
N HIS A 94 -9.84 -7.73 -24.40
CA HIS A 94 -8.95 -8.57 -25.21
C HIS A 94 -7.43 -8.31 -25.07
N ARG A 95 -6.72 -9.13 -24.28
CA ARG A 95 -5.33 -9.44 -24.62
C ARG A 95 -4.96 -10.91 -24.45
N ALA A 96 -4.21 -11.33 -25.47
CA ALA A 96 -3.68 -12.63 -25.82
C ALA A 96 -3.67 -13.70 -24.72
N LYS A 97 -4.44 -14.77 -24.98
CA LYS A 97 -4.03 -16.11 -24.55
C LYS A 97 -2.60 -16.30 -25.03
N GLY A 98 -1.66 -16.49 -24.10
CA GLY A 98 -0.30 -16.89 -24.47
C GLY A 98 -0.36 -18.14 -25.34
N LEU A 99 0.62 -18.28 -26.24
CA LEU A 99 0.68 -19.29 -27.31
C LEU A 99 0.45 -20.74 -26.85
N LEU A 100 0.43 -21.04 -25.53
CA LEU A 100 0.20 -22.38 -25.02
C LEU A 100 -0.41 -22.45 -23.60
N GLY A 101 -1.21 -21.48 -23.14
CA GLY A 101 -2.09 -21.61 -21.96
C GLY A 101 -1.49 -21.99 -20.59
N LEU A 102 -0.18 -22.21 -20.46
CA LEU A 102 0.41 -22.92 -19.32
C LEU A 102 1.17 -22.04 -18.31
N LEU A 103 1.44 -20.76 -18.61
CA LEU A 103 2.49 -20.04 -17.87
C LEU A 103 2.24 -18.56 -17.54
N LYS A 104 1.02 -18.04 -17.66
CA LYS A 104 0.71 -16.71 -17.13
C LYS A 104 -0.60 -16.74 -16.37
N LYS A 105 -0.52 -16.67 -15.03
CA LYS A 105 -1.64 -16.22 -14.20
C LYS A 105 -2.14 -14.93 -14.82
N GLU A 106 -3.38 -14.92 -15.30
CA GLU A 106 -4.01 -13.71 -15.82
C GLU A 106 -3.83 -12.60 -14.78
N PRO A 107 -3.38 -11.39 -15.16
CA PRO A 107 -3.39 -10.27 -14.24
C PRO A 107 -4.83 -10.10 -13.76
N ARG A 108 -5.03 -10.19 -12.44
CA ARG A 108 -6.37 -10.19 -11.82
C ARG A 108 -7.14 -8.87 -12.03
N PHE A 109 -6.51 -7.85 -12.61
CA PHE A 109 -6.99 -6.48 -12.70
C PHE A 109 -6.72 -5.89 -14.09
N GLY A 110 -7.70 -5.16 -14.63
CA GLY A 110 -7.59 -4.38 -15.86
C GLY A 110 -7.25 -2.91 -15.60
N SER A 111 -7.50 -2.42 -14.38
CA SER A 111 -7.16 -1.08 -13.92
C SER A 111 -6.49 -1.15 -12.54
N LEU A 112 -5.51 -0.29 -12.29
CA LEU A 112 -4.80 -0.17 -11.01
C LEU A 112 -4.91 1.28 -10.53
N LEU A 113 -5.26 1.46 -9.26
CA LEU A 113 -5.39 2.78 -8.66
C LEU A 113 -4.70 2.80 -7.29
N PRO A 114 -3.67 3.65 -7.09
CA PRO A 114 -3.13 3.89 -5.76
C PRO A 114 -4.17 4.66 -4.94
N ALA A 115 -4.47 4.16 -3.74
CA ALA A 115 -5.39 4.79 -2.81
C ALA A 115 -4.71 5.14 -1.51
N GLN A 116 -5.28 6.10 -0.79
CA GLN A 116 -4.82 6.51 0.52
C GLN A 116 -6.00 6.64 1.49
N VAL A 117 -5.76 6.31 2.76
CA VAL A 117 -6.73 6.48 3.85
C VAL A 117 -6.10 7.16 5.06
N SER A 118 -6.90 7.88 5.83
CA SER A 118 -6.50 8.45 7.12
C SER A 118 -6.23 7.36 8.17
N CYS A 119 -5.11 7.50 8.90
CA CYS A 119 -4.63 6.50 9.85
C CYS A 119 -4.15 7.16 11.15
N CYS A 120 -4.51 6.60 12.31
CA CYS A 120 -3.96 6.99 13.60
C CYS A 120 -2.67 6.22 13.90
N LYS A 121 -1.92 6.70 14.90
CA LYS A 121 -0.66 6.08 15.33
C LYS A 121 -0.85 4.63 15.82
N GLU A 122 -1.94 4.33 16.52
CA GLU A 122 -2.19 2.98 17.05
C GLU A 122 -2.47 1.96 15.94
N CYS A 123 -3.29 2.31 14.95
CA CYS A 123 -3.59 1.45 13.81
C CYS A 123 -2.32 1.19 12.98
N LYS A 124 -1.53 2.23 12.71
CA LYS A 124 -0.21 2.10 12.08
C LYS A 124 0.66 1.10 12.86
N GLN A 125 0.84 1.30 14.16
CA GLN A 125 1.69 0.44 14.98
C GLN A 125 1.23 -1.02 14.98
N ARG A 126 -0.09 -1.28 15.06
CA ARG A 126 -0.62 -2.65 15.05
C ARG A 126 -0.34 -3.35 13.72
N ILE A 127 -0.60 -2.67 12.59
CA ILE A 127 -0.36 -3.23 11.25
C ILE A 127 1.15 -3.44 11.03
N THR A 128 1.98 -2.43 11.30
CA THR A 128 3.44 -2.54 11.19
C THR A 128 4.00 -3.69 12.05
N ARG A 129 3.60 -3.79 13.33
CA ARG A 129 4.04 -4.89 14.20
C ARG A 129 3.63 -6.25 13.63
N LEU A 130 2.42 -6.36 13.09
CA LEU A 130 1.93 -7.61 12.50
C LEU A 130 2.68 -7.98 11.22
N SER A 131 3.11 -7.00 10.42
CA SER A 131 3.93 -7.23 9.22
C SER A 131 5.33 -7.76 9.56
N TYR A 132 5.94 -7.28 10.65
CA TYR A 132 7.33 -7.63 11.00
C TYR A 132 7.47 -8.75 12.03
N VAL A 133 6.44 -9.09 12.80
CA VAL A 133 6.56 -10.04 13.93
C VAL A 133 7.14 -11.40 13.52
N LYS A 134 6.72 -11.94 12.37
CA LYS A 134 7.24 -13.24 11.90
C LYS A 134 8.73 -13.18 11.63
N GLY A 135 9.15 -12.16 10.87
CA GLY A 135 10.56 -11.96 10.51
C GLY A 135 11.43 -11.72 11.75
N LEU A 136 10.96 -10.91 12.69
CA LEU A 136 11.69 -10.62 13.94
C LEU A 136 11.87 -11.86 14.82
N ILE A 137 10.81 -12.66 15.00
CA ILE A 137 10.91 -13.89 15.81
C ILE A 137 11.84 -14.90 15.14
N ILE A 138 11.67 -15.15 13.83
CA ILE A 138 12.53 -16.09 13.10
C ILE A 138 13.99 -15.63 13.16
N ALA A 139 14.27 -14.34 12.92
CA ALA A 139 15.61 -13.80 13.00
C ALA A 139 16.21 -13.96 14.42
N ALA A 140 15.42 -13.74 15.48
CA ALA A 140 15.88 -13.94 16.85
C ALA A 140 16.22 -15.41 17.16
N PHE A 141 15.42 -16.36 16.66
CA PHE A 141 15.71 -17.80 16.80
C PHE A 141 16.96 -18.21 16.02
N LEU A 142 17.13 -17.74 14.78
CA LEU A 142 18.33 -18.02 13.99
C LEU A 142 19.58 -17.42 14.65
N LEU A 143 19.52 -16.17 15.09
CA LEU A 143 20.65 -15.50 15.74
C LEU A 143 21.02 -16.18 17.06
N SER A 144 20.02 -16.49 17.90
CA SER A 144 20.27 -17.18 19.18
C SER A 144 20.84 -18.59 18.98
N GLY A 145 20.31 -19.37 18.04
CA GLY A 145 20.83 -20.69 17.71
C GLY A 145 22.27 -20.64 17.22
N LEU A 146 22.60 -19.66 16.37
CA LEU A 146 23.96 -19.45 15.87
C LEU A 146 24.92 -19.06 16.99
N ILE A 147 24.52 -18.13 17.87
CA ILE A 147 25.33 -17.71 19.03
C ILE A 147 25.62 -18.91 19.93
N VAL A 148 24.59 -19.68 20.31
CA VAL A 148 24.74 -20.84 21.22
C VAL A 148 25.66 -21.90 20.62
N LEU A 149 25.50 -22.23 19.33
CA LEU A 149 26.32 -23.25 18.67
C LEU A 149 27.72 -22.75 18.28
N SER A 150 27.98 -21.44 18.33
CA SER A 150 29.32 -20.88 18.16
C SER A 150 30.18 -21.03 19.43
N LEU A 151 29.57 -21.31 20.59
CA LEU A 151 30.29 -21.54 21.82
C LEU A 151 30.98 -22.91 21.77
N ARG A 152 32.31 -22.93 21.91
CA ARG A 152 33.10 -24.19 21.90
C ARG A 152 32.59 -25.19 22.93
N SER A 153 32.19 -24.71 24.11
CA SER A 153 31.63 -25.53 25.20
C SER A 153 30.35 -26.29 24.82
N VAL A 154 29.63 -25.84 23.80
CA VAL A 154 28.42 -26.50 23.27
C VAL A 154 28.77 -27.29 22.01
N ASN A 155 29.58 -26.71 21.12
CA ASN A 155 29.87 -27.30 19.82
C ASN A 155 30.77 -28.55 19.89
N GLU A 156 31.88 -28.49 20.62
CA GLU A 156 32.85 -29.60 20.71
C GLU A 156 32.22 -30.90 21.25
N PRO A 157 31.40 -30.88 22.33
CA PRO A 157 30.70 -32.08 22.79
C PRO A 157 29.73 -32.65 21.76
N LEU A 158 29.04 -31.79 20.99
CA LEU A 158 28.07 -32.23 19.99
C LEU A 158 28.77 -32.86 18.77
N MET A 159 29.88 -32.29 18.30
CA MET A 159 30.68 -32.87 17.22
C MET A 159 31.30 -34.21 17.59
N ALA A 160 31.63 -34.42 18.87
CA ALA A 160 32.16 -35.69 19.37
C ALA A 160 31.16 -36.86 19.23
N ILE A 161 29.86 -36.59 19.25
CA ILE A 161 28.81 -37.60 19.00
C ILE A 161 28.66 -37.84 17.50
N THR A 162 28.50 -36.77 16.72
CA THR A 162 28.39 -36.85 15.26
C THR A 162 28.78 -35.52 14.64
N HIS A 163 29.63 -35.53 13.62
CA HIS A 163 30.16 -34.31 13.00
C HIS A 163 29.05 -33.34 12.49
N GLY A 164 27.88 -33.86 12.09
CA GLY A 164 26.74 -33.05 11.63
C GLY A 164 25.73 -32.65 12.70
N LEU A 165 25.86 -33.11 13.95
CA LEU A 165 24.85 -32.92 15.00
C LEU A 165 24.54 -31.44 15.31
N PRO A 166 25.52 -30.52 15.41
CA PRO A 166 25.23 -29.09 15.60
C PRO A 166 24.32 -28.50 14.51
N PHE A 167 24.52 -28.90 13.26
CA PHE A 167 23.70 -28.44 12.15
C PHE A 167 22.24 -28.91 12.27
N TYR A 168 22.03 -30.19 12.62
CA TYR A 168 20.67 -30.72 12.81
C TYR A 168 19.96 -30.05 13.99
N ILE A 169 20.66 -29.76 15.08
CA ILE A 169 20.12 -29.01 16.22
C ILE A 169 19.74 -27.59 15.79
N PHE A 170 20.59 -26.90 15.03
CA PHE A 170 20.27 -25.58 14.48
C PHE A 170 19.01 -25.61 13.61
N ALA A 171 18.91 -26.59 12.70
CA ALA A 171 17.76 -26.75 11.82
C ALA A 171 16.47 -26.99 12.64
N ALA A 172 16.52 -27.86 13.65
CA ALA A 172 15.39 -28.10 14.55
C ALA A 172 15.01 -26.83 15.32
N TRP A 173 15.98 -26.06 15.80
CA TRP A 173 15.77 -24.78 16.48
C TRP A 173 15.10 -23.73 15.57
N ALA A 174 15.53 -23.64 14.31
CA ALA A 174 14.92 -22.78 13.32
C ALA A 174 13.45 -23.15 13.05
N ILE A 175 13.14 -24.46 12.97
CA ILE A 175 11.76 -24.96 12.81
C ILE A 175 10.89 -24.56 14.00
N ILE A 176 11.41 -24.68 15.23
CA ILE A 176 10.71 -24.22 16.45
C ILE A 176 10.44 -22.71 16.35
N GLY A 177 11.43 -21.92 15.92
CA GLY A 177 11.27 -20.47 15.71
C GLY A 177 10.15 -20.12 14.73
N ILE A 178 10.04 -20.85 13.62
CA ILE A 178 8.96 -20.68 12.63
C ILE A 178 7.59 -21.01 13.25
N ALA A 179 7.50 -22.10 14.02
CA ALA A 179 6.25 -22.49 14.69
C ALA A 179 5.81 -21.43 15.73
N VAL A 180 6.74 -20.96 16.56
CA VAL A 180 6.49 -19.88 17.54
C VAL A 180 6.07 -18.60 16.85
N ALA A 181 6.73 -18.22 15.75
CA ALA A 181 6.39 -17.04 14.97
C ALA A 181 4.96 -17.11 14.41
N GLU A 182 4.54 -18.27 13.92
CA GLU A 182 3.18 -18.47 13.41
C GLU A 182 2.12 -18.38 14.52
N ILE A 183 2.39 -18.97 15.69
CA ILE A 183 1.50 -18.89 16.86
C ILE A 183 1.35 -17.43 17.32
N ALA A 184 2.48 -16.73 17.48
CA ALA A 184 2.49 -15.33 17.89
C ALA A 184 1.74 -14.44 16.88
N TYR A 185 2.01 -14.63 15.58
CA TYR A 185 1.32 -13.91 14.52
C TYR A 185 -0.20 -14.13 14.58
N ARG A 186 -0.66 -15.39 14.70
CA ARG A 186 -2.10 -15.70 14.80
C ARG A 186 -2.74 -15.08 16.04
N GLY A 187 -2.06 -15.14 17.20
CA GLY A 187 -2.53 -14.53 18.44
C GLY A 187 -2.68 -13.01 18.32
N MET A 188 -1.64 -12.34 17.83
CA MET A 188 -1.63 -10.89 17.60
C MET A 188 -2.68 -10.48 16.57
N LYS A 189 -2.78 -11.20 15.45
CA LYS A 189 -3.79 -10.95 14.42
C LYS A 189 -5.20 -10.99 14.99
N ARG A 190 -5.55 -12.02 15.77
CA ARG A 190 -6.86 -12.14 16.42
C ARG A 190 -7.13 -10.99 17.38
N SER A 191 -6.14 -10.61 18.19
CA SER A 191 -6.26 -9.50 19.13
C SER A 191 -6.46 -8.15 18.41
N TYR A 192 -5.61 -7.85 17.43
CA TYR A 192 -5.67 -6.59 16.69
C TYR A 192 -6.90 -6.48 15.80
N ALA A 193 -7.38 -7.60 15.22
CA ALA A 193 -8.60 -7.62 14.42
C ALA A 193 -9.86 -7.20 15.19
N LYS A 194 -9.85 -7.21 16.54
CA LYS A 194 -10.95 -6.69 17.36
C LYS A 194 -11.07 -5.17 17.30
N ARG A 195 -9.94 -4.46 17.15
CA ARG A 195 -9.86 -2.99 17.26
C ARG A 195 -9.49 -2.29 15.95
N THR A 196 -8.99 -3.04 14.96
CA THR A 196 -8.48 -2.49 13.71
C THR A 196 -8.94 -3.32 12.52
N TYR A 197 -9.37 -2.66 11.45
CA TYR A 197 -9.56 -3.28 10.14
C TYR A 197 -8.19 -3.62 9.55
N LEU A 198 -7.74 -4.86 9.77
CA LEU A 198 -6.45 -5.34 9.26
C LEU A 198 -6.41 -5.44 7.74
N ASN A 199 -7.57 -5.65 7.11
CA ASN A 199 -7.77 -5.45 5.68
C ASN A 199 -8.53 -4.14 5.47
N VAL A 200 -7.94 -3.18 4.76
CA VAL A 200 -8.47 -1.84 4.51
C VAL A 200 -9.81 -1.88 3.76
N MET A 201 -9.98 -2.82 2.83
CA MET A 201 -11.23 -3.00 2.08
C MET A 201 -12.39 -3.50 2.93
N ASN A 202 -12.15 -3.89 4.18
CA ASN A 202 -13.22 -4.23 5.13
C ASN A 202 -13.67 -3.03 5.98
N ALA A 203 -13.04 -1.87 5.85
CA ALA A 203 -13.49 -0.66 6.53
C ALA A 203 -14.76 -0.12 5.85
N PRO A 204 -15.77 0.35 6.62
CA PRO A 204 -17.05 0.81 6.07
C PRO A 204 -16.93 1.94 5.04
N MET A 205 -15.95 2.83 5.20
CA MET A 205 -15.72 3.93 4.25
C MET A 205 -15.31 3.45 2.86
N LEU A 206 -14.84 2.21 2.72
CA LEU A 206 -14.47 1.59 1.45
C LEU A 206 -15.52 0.58 0.95
N ALA A 207 -16.68 0.47 1.62
CA ALA A 207 -17.72 -0.49 1.24
C ALA A 207 -18.21 -0.26 -0.19
N GLU A 208 -18.47 1.00 -0.55
CA GLU A 208 -18.91 1.38 -1.89
C GLU A 208 -17.89 1.01 -2.98
N LEU A 209 -16.59 1.24 -2.73
CA LEU A 209 -15.52 0.82 -3.65
C LEU A 209 -15.50 -0.70 -3.83
N LYS A 210 -15.65 -1.43 -2.73
CA LYS A 210 -15.70 -2.90 -2.76
C LYS A 210 -16.93 -3.41 -3.53
N GLU A 211 -18.08 -2.76 -3.36
CA GLU A 211 -19.32 -3.06 -4.10
C GLU A 211 -19.17 -2.77 -5.59
N LYS A 212 -18.49 -1.68 -5.95
CA LYS A 212 -18.11 -1.34 -7.33
C LYS A 212 -17.03 -2.27 -7.91
N GLY A 213 -16.54 -3.26 -7.16
CA GLY A 213 -15.65 -4.31 -7.67
C GLY A 213 -14.15 -4.04 -7.45
N TRP A 214 -13.79 -3.01 -6.68
CA TRP A 214 -12.39 -2.77 -6.30
C TRP A 214 -11.91 -3.74 -5.23
N PHE A 215 -10.65 -4.15 -5.32
CA PHE A 215 -10.01 -5.03 -4.33
C PHE A 215 -8.54 -4.64 -4.13
N GLU A 216 -8.00 -4.93 -2.94
CA GLU A 216 -6.58 -4.71 -2.66
C GLU A 216 -5.71 -5.78 -3.34
N LEU A 217 -4.65 -5.36 -4.03
CA LEU A 217 -3.77 -6.26 -4.79
C LEU A 217 -2.86 -7.13 -3.91
N PHE A 218 -2.34 -6.54 -2.84
CA PHE A 218 -1.26 -7.13 -2.04
C PHE A 218 -1.70 -7.59 -0.65
N ALA A 219 -3.00 -7.80 -0.45
CA ALA A 219 -3.52 -8.33 0.80
C ALA A 219 -3.06 -9.77 1.00
N GLU A 220 -2.24 -10.01 2.02
CA GLU A 220 -1.73 -11.34 2.36
C GLU A 220 -2.42 -11.87 3.61
N HIS A 221 -2.98 -13.07 3.52
CA HIS A 221 -3.67 -13.73 4.63
C HIS A 221 -4.74 -12.85 5.29
N GLY A 222 -5.38 -11.94 4.55
CA GLY A 222 -6.39 -11.02 5.09
C GLY A 222 -5.84 -9.86 5.91
N VAL A 223 -4.56 -9.52 5.73
CA VAL A 223 -3.93 -8.29 6.25
C VAL A 223 -3.44 -7.46 5.05
N SER A 224 -3.76 -6.17 5.05
CA SER A 224 -3.34 -5.25 4.01
C SER A 224 -1.85 -4.95 4.07
N ARG A 225 -1.25 -4.77 2.90
CA ARG A 225 0.14 -4.31 2.78
C ARG A 225 0.14 -2.79 2.60
N LEU A 226 0.17 -2.09 3.73
CA LEU A 226 0.09 -0.63 3.77
C LEU A 226 1.48 0.02 3.87
N VAL A 227 1.66 1.12 3.14
CA VAL A 227 2.79 2.04 3.33
C VAL A 227 2.27 3.26 4.10
N PHE A 228 3.02 3.74 5.10
CA PHE A 228 2.56 4.84 5.95
C PHE A 228 3.43 6.09 5.78
N SER A 229 2.82 7.26 5.61
CA SER A 229 3.49 8.56 5.62
C SER A 229 2.77 9.55 6.53
N LYS A 230 3.46 10.60 6.96
CA LYS A 230 2.83 11.75 7.61
C LYS A 230 2.20 12.71 6.59
N LYS A 231 2.72 12.72 5.36
CA LYS A 231 2.23 13.56 4.26
C LYS A 231 1.28 12.74 3.37
N PRO A 232 0.19 13.34 2.87
CA PRO A 232 -0.66 12.68 1.88
C PRO A 232 0.10 12.49 0.57
N MET A 233 -0.49 11.70 -0.32
CA MET A 233 -0.06 11.60 -1.71
C MET A 233 -0.22 12.97 -2.37
N SER A 234 0.89 13.53 -2.87
CA SER A 234 0.91 14.85 -3.52
C SER A 234 0.56 14.81 -5.01
N HIS A 235 0.72 13.64 -5.63
CA HIS A 235 0.50 13.44 -7.07
C HIS A 235 0.02 12.02 -7.36
N GLY A 236 -0.73 11.84 -8.46
CA GLY A 236 -1.24 10.54 -8.91
C GLY A 236 -2.75 10.54 -9.14
N LEU A 237 -3.19 9.58 -9.96
CA LEU A 237 -4.58 9.44 -10.40
C LEU A 237 -5.57 9.47 -9.22
N PHE A 238 -6.53 10.39 -9.27
CA PHE A 238 -7.59 10.59 -8.28
C PHE A 238 -7.08 10.78 -6.84
N ALA A 239 -5.82 11.17 -6.66
CA ALA A 239 -5.19 11.40 -5.37
C ALA A 239 -5.18 12.89 -4.96
N ALA A 240 -5.83 13.76 -5.76
CA ALA A 240 -5.89 15.19 -5.49
C ALA A 240 -6.49 15.46 -4.11
N MET A 241 -5.76 16.22 -3.29
CA MET A 241 -6.30 16.83 -2.08
C MET A 241 -7.17 18.01 -2.49
N PRO A 242 -8.31 18.27 -1.82
CA PRO A 242 -9.06 19.51 -2.02
C PRO A 242 -8.17 20.72 -1.72
N ASP A 243 -8.27 21.77 -2.55
CA ASP A 243 -7.41 22.97 -2.48
C ASP A 243 -7.42 23.65 -1.09
N GLU A 244 -8.56 23.58 -0.39
CA GLU A 244 -8.73 24.13 0.97
C GLU A 244 -7.85 23.45 2.03
N MET A 245 -7.50 22.18 1.84
CA MET A 245 -6.63 21.43 2.77
C MET A 245 -5.15 21.59 2.45
N ILE A 246 -4.80 21.81 1.18
CA ILE A 246 -3.41 22.09 0.76
C ILE A 246 -2.89 23.35 1.48
N ASN A 247 -3.75 24.36 1.65
CA ASN A 247 -3.41 25.61 2.33
C ASN A 247 -3.41 25.52 3.87
N LYS A 248 -4.18 24.59 4.48
CA LYS A 248 -4.19 24.36 5.93
C LYS A 248 -3.00 23.55 6.43
N ASP A 249 -2.58 22.53 5.67
CA ASP A 249 -1.51 21.60 6.07
C ASP A 249 -0.11 22.05 5.60
N GLY A 250 0.02 23.25 5.02
CA GLY A 250 1.31 23.81 4.59
C GLY A 250 2.00 22.95 3.52
N ILE A 251 1.24 22.30 2.65
CA ILE A 251 1.79 21.43 1.58
C ILE A 251 2.14 22.28 0.36
N HIS A 252 2.90 23.35 0.57
CA HIS A 252 3.64 24.01 -0.51
C HIS A 252 5.10 23.66 -0.31
N GLY A 253 5.72 23.10 -1.36
CA GLY A 253 7.09 22.62 -1.32
C GLY A 253 8.06 23.70 -0.86
N GLU A 254 8.66 23.50 0.31
CA GLU A 254 9.96 24.11 0.59
C GLU A 254 10.96 23.46 -0.36
N LYS A 255 11.46 24.31 -1.26
CA LYS A 255 12.65 24.08 -2.08
C LYS A 255 13.73 23.39 -1.24
N SER A 256 14.18 22.22 -1.66
CA SER A 256 15.55 21.80 -1.36
C SER A 256 16.48 22.55 -2.31
N GLU A 257 16.73 23.83 -2.01
CA GLU A 257 17.95 24.53 -2.44
C GLU A 257 19.08 24.06 -1.51
N ASN A 258 20.07 23.38 -2.10
CA ASN A 258 21.47 23.28 -1.70
C ASN A 258 21.83 23.01 -0.22
N ALA A 259 22.32 21.78 0.04
CA ALA A 259 23.59 21.53 0.73
C ALA A 259 24.10 20.12 0.37
#